data_AF-A0A8J9YT24-F1
#
_entry.id   AF-A0A8J9YT24-F1
#
_cell.length_a   1.000
_cell.length_b   1.000
_cell.length_c   1.000
_cell.angle_alpha   90.00
_cell.angle_beta   90.00
_cell.angle_gamma   90.00
#
_symmetry.space_group_name_H-M   'P 1'
#
loop_
_entity.id
_entity.type
_entity.pdbx_description
1 polymer ?
#
loop_
_entity_poly.entity_id
_entity_poly.type
_entity_poly.pdbx_seq_one_letter_code
_entity_poly.pdbx_strand_id
1 'polypeptide(L)'
;MKQSGGVKVNRFKLCICGPQEAGKSTLKESLQTGPFAAFFRDRMTPDNQPHEPTPGVNVGTTNIPGVGEVSVWDFAGQSEYAVTHSMFMDAENTVFIVMYSIMDDITTQKREVHWWLCFIKSCNTKSKPNVLLVASHADKTDTGYPKAASIIQLMTSEFKEHLNISDEVFLLDCRKTRKTDMRRLKDLLTRLRTELLHPRDMPKLCAEIIKCLPKWAKETCRPKCPVLRWSQYKEAVKKIDSLADEDFLKTSSQYLNHLGEILFVSPQTGEPVVILKPNWLCTDVFGKVMAPDNFPTHLRTSEDIVTKDEIQKVFEDVADVDLVITLLQEFQLCHSFDGQEFIFPGLLTQTMPPDKWQPTADPAKTVYFGKQVQCADTTDMFSSAFFPRVQTRLLRQLKNRPLLWRDGAKCFDSNVESLIKLSPDGRAVNICVRSEQGDKLSCRQMLQEIENILSNVLGECSPGTTTEERVLSARALREHREEVYSYSMEQIDKAKGADGIVHHDILGFSEDVDDLLYGGRDDDEEEQGAVGNPHREPKMYGNRNTIINAGDGAVINMYQGAAGQLQLEDSVSETSSDRLALE
;
A
#
# COMPACT_ATOMS: atom_id res chain seq x y z
N MET A 1 17.04 36.70 14.11
CA MET A 1 15.83 36.03 13.61
C MET A 1 14.72 37.06 13.41
N LYS A 2 14.51 37.56 12.18
CA LYS A 2 13.31 38.34 11.87
C LYS A 2 12.16 37.34 11.70
N GLN A 3 11.08 37.48 12.46
CA GLN A 3 9.83 36.75 12.23
C GLN A 3 9.33 37.09 10.82
N SER A 4 9.58 36.23 9.85
CA SER A 4 8.95 36.32 8.54
C SER A 4 7.48 35.94 8.74
N GLY A 5 6.59 36.94 8.84
CA GLY A 5 5.15 36.69 8.93
C GLY A 5 4.72 35.76 7.79
N GLY A 6 3.99 34.69 8.09
CA GLY A 6 3.66 33.68 7.10
C GLY A 6 2.39 33.99 6.29
N VAL A 7 2.05 33.10 5.37
CA VAL A 7 0.89 33.17 4.47
C VAL A 7 -0.08 32.05 4.85
N LYS A 8 -1.37 32.34 5.03
CA LYS A 8 -2.35 31.31 5.40
C LYS A 8 -2.38 30.15 4.39
N VAL A 9 -2.23 28.93 4.89
CA VAL A 9 -2.49 27.72 4.10
C VAL A 9 -3.99 27.59 3.89
N ASN A 10 -4.42 27.57 2.63
CA ASN A 10 -5.84 27.51 2.26
C ASN A 10 -6.22 26.24 1.50
N ARG A 11 -5.29 25.31 1.30
CA ARG A 11 -5.47 24.14 0.43
C ARG A 11 -5.40 22.84 1.21
N PHE A 12 -6.35 21.95 0.94
CA PHE A 12 -6.37 20.58 1.45
C PHE A 12 -6.27 19.58 0.30
N LYS A 13 -6.03 18.31 0.61
CA LYS A 13 -5.89 17.21 -0.36
C LYS A 13 -7.21 16.45 -0.48
N LEU A 14 -7.65 16.19 -1.70
CA LEU A 14 -8.83 15.39 -2.00
C LEU A 14 -8.42 14.18 -2.83
N CYS A 15 -8.46 13.00 -2.22
CA CYS A 15 -8.15 11.72 -2.87
C CYS A 15 -9.44 11.07 -3.36
N ILE A 16 -9.54 10.76 -4.64
CA ILE A 16 -10.65 10.01 -5.21
C ILE A 16 -10.12 8.62 -5.57
N CYS A 17 -10.67 7.60 -4.91
CA CYS A 17 -10.25 6.21 -5.00
C CYS A 17 -11.48 5.31 -5.17
N GLY A 18 -11.28 4.07 -5.64
CA GLY A 18 -12.36 3.18 -6.05
C GLY A 18 -11.98 2.30 -7.24
N PRO A 19 -12.75 1.24 -7.52
CA PRO A 19 -12.50 0.29 -8.60
C PRO A 19 -12.55 0.97 -9.97
N GLN A 20 -12.09 0.28 -11.01
CA GLN A 20 -12.13 0.78 -12.39
C GLN A 20 -13.57 1.18 -12.76
N GLU A 21 -13.72 2.18 -13.62
CA GLU A 21 -15.04 2.63 -14.11
C GLU A 21 -16.05 3.13 -13.06
N ALA A 22 -15.66 3.25 -11.77
CA ALA A 22 -16.53 3.78 -10.72
C ALA A 22 -16.98 5.25 -10.92
N GLY A 23 -16.49 5.95 -11.94
CA GLY A 23 -16.82 7.35 -12.23
C GLY A 23 -15.90 8.39 -11.59
N LYS A 24 -14.69 7.99 -11.17
CA LYS A 24 -13.70 8.84 -10.46
C LYS A 24 -13.29 10.09 -11.24
N SER A 25 -12.79 9.91 -12.46
CA SER A 25 -12.38 11.02 -13.33
C SER A 25 -13.59 11.89 -13.72
N THR A 26 -14.76 11.28 -13.95
CA THR A 26 -16.00 12.02 -14.22
C THR A 26 -16.42 12.89 -13.02
N LEU A 27 -16.34 12.37 -11.79
CA LEU A 27 -16.63 13.14 -10.58
C LEU A 27 -15.64 14.29 -10.41
N LYS A 28 -14.34 14.03 -10.59
CA LYS A 28 -13.29 15.06 -10.54
C LYS A 28 -13.60 16.23 -11.46
N GLU A 29 -13.88 15.96 -12.73
CA GLU A 29 -14.21 17.02 -13.68
C GLU A 29 -15.50 17.75 -13.30
N SER A 30 -16.54 17.04 -12.83
CA SER A 30 -17.82 17.63 -12.42
C SER A 30 -17.67 18.53 -11.19
N LEU A 31 -16.81 18.18 -10.25
CA LEU A 31 -16.47 19.02 -9.10
C LEU A 31 -15.81 20.33 -9.55
N GLN A 32 -14.94 20.27 -10.55
CA GLN A 32 -14.21 21.43 -11.11
C GLN A 32 -15.06 22.34 -12.02
N THR A 33 -16.20 21.84 -12.50
CA THR A 33 -17.01 22.56 -13.48
C THR A 33 -17.71 23.78 -12.85
N GLY A 34 -17.40 24.97 -13.37
CA GLY A 34 -18.03 26.23 -12.95
C GLY A 34 -19.52 26.33 -13.31
N PRO A 35 -20.28 27.24 -12.67
CA PRO A 35 -21.75 27.31 -12.82
C PRO A 35 -22.22 27.50 -14.26
N PHE A 36 -21.50 28.27 -15.07
CA PHE A 36 -21.86 28.52 -16.47
C PHE A 36 -21.62 27.28 -17.35
N ALA A 37 -20.43 26.67 -17.26
CA ALA A 37 -20.07 25.44 -18.00
C ALA A 37 -20.93 24.24 -17.58
N ALA A 38 -21.33 24.17 -16.30
CA ALA A 38 -22.22 23.15 -15.75
C ALA A 38 -23.56 23.08 -16.49
N PHE A 39 -24.11 24.21 -16.94
CA PHE A 39 -25.36 24.24 -17.70
C PHE A 39 -25.26 23.51 -19.04
N PHE A 40 -24.13 23.72 -19.73
CA PHE A 40 -23.87 23.11 -21.03
C PHE A 40 -23.49 21.64 -20.86
N ARG A 41 -22.63 21.32 -19.88
CA ARG A 41 -22.20 19.95 -19.58
C ARG A 41 -23.38 19.03 -19.25
N ASP A 42 -24.25 19.45 -18.31
CA ASP A 42 -25.40 18.64 -17.88
C ASP A 42 -26.36 18.29 -19.04
N ARG A 43 -26.30 19.05 -20.16
CA ARG A 43 -27.11 18.88 -21.38
C ARG A 43 -26.39 18.22 -22.55
N MET A 44 -25.06 18.26 -22.61
CA MET A 44 -24.28 17.91 -23.81
C MET A 44 -23.35 16.71 -23.64
N THR A 45 -23.16 16.16 -22.43
CA THR A 45 -22.35 14.93 -22.26
C THR A 45 -23.09 13.73 -22.84
N PRO A 46 -22.60 13.08 -23.92
CA PRO A 46 -23.17 11.86 -24.45
C PRO A 46 -23.08 10.71 -23.42
N ASP A 47 -24.01 9.78 -23.43
CA ASP A 47 -23.99 8.61 -22.53
C ASP A 47 -22.77 7.69 -22.79
N ASN A 48 -22.23 7.68 -24.01
CA ASN A 48 -21.11 6.82 -24.44
C ASN A 48 -19.89 7.64 -24.83
N GLN A 49 -19.11 8.12 -23.86
CA GLN A 49 -17.73 8.52 -24.12
C GLN A 49 -16.80 7.32 -23.96
N PRO A 50 -15.81 7.12 -24.85
CA PRO A 50 -14.81 6.08 -24.66
C PRO A 50 -14.06 6.33 -23.34
N HIS A 51 -14.00 5.30 -22.50
CA HIS A 51 -13.30 5.37 -21.22
C HIS A 51 -11.78 5.34 -21.47
N GLU A 52 -11.11 6.44 -21.16
CA GLU A 52 -9.65 6.49 -21.11
C GLU A 52 -9.17 6.16 -19.69
N PRO A 53 -8.45 5.04 -19.49
CA PRO A 53 -8.01 4.64 -18.16
C PRO A 53 -6.93 5.62 -17.65
N THR A 54 -7.02 6.00 -16.38
CA THR A 54 -6.02 6.86 -15.74
C THR A 54 -4.71 6.07 -15.53
N PRO A 55 -3.56 6.54 -16.05
CA PRO A 55 -2.27 5.91 -15.75
C PRO A 55 -1.79 6.32 -14.35
N GLY A 56 -1.72 5.37 -13.41
CA GLY A 56 -1.22 5.63 -12.06
C GLY A 56 -2.09 6.60 -11.26
N VAL A 57 -1.60 7.81 -10.98
CA VAL A 57 -2.37 8.81 -10.23
C VAL A 57 -2.34 10.14 -10.95
N ASN A 58 -3.51 10.68 -11.29
CA ASN A 58 -3.60 11.99 -11.91
C ASN A 58 -3.78 13.08 -10.84
N VAL A 59 -2.72 13.86 -10.65
CA VAL A 59 -2.58 14.90 -9.62
C VAL A 59 -2.70 16.27 -10.25
N GLY A 60 -3.54 17.13 -9.66
CA GLY A 60 -3.63 18.52 -10.09
C GLY A 60 -4.16 19.45 -9.00
N THR A 61 -3.76 20.71 -9.07
CA THR A 61 -4.32 21.78 -8.24
C THR A 61 -5.43 22.47 -9.00
N THR A 62 -6.59 22.65 -8.37
CA THR A 62 -7.77 23.26 -8.98
C THR A 62 -8.59 24.02 -7.96
N ASN A 63 -9.52 24.86 -8.42
CA ASN A 63 -10.48 25.54 -7.57
C ASN A 63 -11.86 24.92 -7.77
N ILE A 64 -12.39 24.25 -6.74
CA ILE A 64 -13.74 23.69 -6.76
C ILE A 64 -14.73 24.82 -6.37
N PRO A 65 -15.71 25.16 -7.21
CA PRO A 65 -16.68 26.22 -6.91
C PRO A 65 -17.41 25.97 -5.58
N GLY A 66 -17.36 26.97 -4.69
CA GLY A 66 -17.93 26.90 -3.34
C GLY A 66 -16.99 26.31 -2.28
N VAL A 67 -16.10 25.40 -2.67
CA VAL A 67 -15.18 24.72 -1.75
C VAL A 67 -13.84 25.44 -1.65
N GLY A 68 -13.29 25.96 -2.74
CA GLY A 68 -11.99 26.67 -2.81
C GLY A 68 -10.88 25.87 -3.51
N GLU A 69 -9.64 26.27 -3.26
CA GLU A 69 -8.45 25.63 -3.85
C GLU A 69 -8.17 24.27 -3.19
N VAL A 70 -7.97 23.23 -4.01
CA VAL A 70 -7.81 21.83 -3.61
C VAL A 70 -6.74 21.16 -4.46
N SER A 71 -5.90 20.32 -3.85
CA SER A 71 -5.06 19.36 -4.58
C SER A 71 -5.85 18.07 -4.77
N VAL A 72 -6.26 17.77 -5.99
CA VAL A 72 -7.11 16.62 -6.32
C VAL A 72 -6.24 15.49 -6.88
N TRP A 73 -6.34 14.32 -6.27
CA TRP A 73 -5.60 13.11 -6.61
C TRP A 73 -6.60 12.05 -7.07
N ASP A 74 -6.59 11.74 -8.37
CA ASP A 74 -7.44 10.71 -8.98
C ASP A 74 -6.64 9.42 -9.13
N PHE A 75 -6.91 8.45 -8.26
CA PHE A 75 -6.20 7.18 -8.22
C PHE A 75 -6.79 6.22 -9.25
N ALA A 76 -5.93 5.61 -10.07
CA ALA A 76 -6.31 4.54 -10.97
C ALA A 76 -6.91 3.35 -10.18
N GLY A 77 -7.90 2.68 -10.78
CA GLY A 77 -8.61 1.55 -10.15
C GLY A 77 -7.99 0.18 -10.43
N GLN A 78 -6.96 0.13 -11.28
CA GLN A 78 -6.21 -1.08 -11.62
C GLN A 78 -5.32 -1.50 -10.44
N SER A 79 -5.26 -2.80 -10.14
CA SER A 79 -4.56 -3.32 -8.96
C SER A 79 -3.03 -3.23 -9.10
N GLU A 80 -2.51 -3.23 -10.32
CA GLU A 80 -1.10 -3.08 -10.64
C GLU A 80 -0.52 -1.76 -10.10
N TYR A 81 -1.31 -0.69 -10.07
CA TYR A 81 -0.87 0.61 -9.53
C TYR A 81 -0.88 0.68 -8.00
N ALA A 82 -1.49 -0.28 -7.31
CA ALA A 82 -1.68 -0.21 -5.86
C ALA A 82 -0.34 -0.13 -5.09
N VAL A 83 0.73 -0.74 -5.62
CA VAL A 83 2.10 -0.60 -5.09
C VAL A 83 2.50 0.88 -5.01
N THR A 84 2.33 1.63 -6.10
CA THR A 84 2.70 3.04 -6.15
C THR A 84 1.70 3.95 -5.43
N HIS A 85 0.42 3.56 -5.36
CA HIS A 85 -0.61 4.33 -4.66
C HIS A 85 -0.30 4.52 -3.18
N SER A 86 0.26 3.49 -2.52
CA SER A 86 0.62 3.52 -1.09
C SER A 86 1.53 4.71 -0.75
N MET A 87 2.38 5.14 -1.68
CA MET A 87 3.32 6.25 -1.52
C MET A 87 2.62 7.61 -1.41
N PHE A 88 1.34 7.69 -1.79
CA PHE A 88 0.56 8.93 -1.87
C PHE A 88 -0.71 8.89 -1.01
N MET A 89 -0.89 7.88 -0.15
CA MET A 89 -2.09 7.68 0.68
C MET A 89 -2.03 8.38 2.05
N ASP A 90 -1.06 9.25 2.29
CA ASP A 90 -0.98 10.02 3.54
C ASP A 90 -2.24 10.88 3.77
N ALA A 91 -2.79 10.78 4.98
CA ALA A 91 -4.06 11.38 5.39
C ALA A 91 -3.92 12.82 5.94
N GLU A 92 -2.72 13.41 5.99
CA GLU A 92 -2.57 14.75 6.53
C GLU A 92 -3.26 15.80 5.66
N ASN A 93 -4.18 16.56 6.25
CA ASN A 93 -5.05 17.51 5.55
C ASN A 93 -5.79 16.87 4.35
N THR A 94 -6.11 15.58 4.43
CA THR A 94 -6.71 14.82 3.34
C THR A 94 -8.16 14.44 3.64
N VAL A 95 -9.00 14.53 2.61
CA VAL A 95 -10.31 13.87 2.54
C VAL A 95 -10.26 12.81 1.46
N PHE A 96 -10.67 11.59 1.77
CA PHE A 96 -10.80 10.49 0.82
C PHE A 96 -12.25 10.37 0.38
N ILE A 97 -12.47 10.27 -0.93
CA ILE A 97 -13.73 9.85 -1.53
C ILE A 97 -13.51 8.43 -2.07
N VAL A 98 -14.15 7.45 -1.46
CA VAL A 98 -14.18 6.06 -1.94
C VAL A 98 -15.44 5.88 -2.77
N MET A 99 -15.26 5.72 -4.07
CA MET A 99 -16.31 5.51 -5.04
C MET A 99 -16.57 4.03 -5.28
N TYR A 100 -17.81 3.66 -5.53
CA TYR A 100 -18.22 2.33 -5.97
C TYR A 100 -19.46 2.43 -6.85
N SER A 101 -19.72 1.43 -7.69
CA SER A 101 -20.88 1.42 -8.57
C SER A 101 -22.10 0.87 -7.84
N ILE A 102 -23.22 1.59 -7.90
CA ILE A 102 -24.48 1.10 -7.32
C ILE A 102 -25.08 -0.07 -8.11
N MET A 103 -24.58 -0.30 -9.32
CA MET A 103 -25.04 -1.33 -10.24
C MET A 103 -24.47 -2.71 -9.92
N ASP A 104 -23.37 -2.76 -9.19
CA ASP A 104 -22.74 -4.04 -8.83
C ASP A 104 -23.60 -4.76 -7.79
N ASP A 105 -23.41 -6.07 -7.66
CA ASP A 105 -24.07 -6.84 -6.61
C ASP A 105 -23.54 -6.43 -5.22
N ILE A 106 -24.33 -6.66 -4.18
CA ILE A 106 -23.99 -6.20 -2.83
C ILE A 106 -22.68 -6.81 -2.30
N THR A 107 -22.32 -8.02 -2.73
CA THR A 107 -21.09 -8.69 -2.30
C THR A 107 -19.88 -8.00 -2.93
N THR A 108 -19.96 -7.68 -4.23
CA THR A 108 -18.92 -6.89 -4.92
C THR A 108 -18.77 -5.50 -4.31
N GLN A 109 -19.88 -4.78 -4.08
CA GLN A 109 -19.84 -3.45 -3.44
C GLN A 109 -19.16 -3.51 -2.07
N LYS A 110 -19.52 -4.48 -1.22
CA LYS A 110 -18.89 -4.68 0.09
C LYS A 110 -17.40 -4.94 -0.04
N ARG A 111 -17.01 -5.88 -0.91
CA ARG A 111 -15.61 -6.28 -1.11
C ARG A 111 -14.74 -5.11 -1.54
N GLU A 112 -15.18 -4.35 -2.54
CA GLU A 112 -14.40 -3.24 -3.08
C GLU A 112 -14.28 -2.08 -2.11
N VAL A 113 -15.39 -1.68 -1.47
CA VAL A 113 -15.37 -0.61 -0.47
C VAL A 113 -14.50 -1.01 0.72
N HIS A 114 -14.71 -2.22 1.26
CA HIS A 114 -13.91 -2.75 2.36
C HIS A 114 -12.41 -2.75 2.03
N TRP A 115 -12.03 -3.22 0.82
CA TRP A 115 -10.63 -3.23 0.40
C TRP A 115 -10.00 -1.83 0.40
N TRP A 116 -10.69 -0.82 -0.16
CA TRP A 116 -10.18 0.56 -0.17
C TRP A 116 -10.09 1.16 1.23
N LEU A 117 -11.02 0.83 2.13
CA LEU A 117 -10.97 1.28 3.53
C LEU A 117 -9.80 0.65 4.29
N CYS A 118 -9.58 -0.65 4.15
CA CYS A 118 -8.39 -1.32 4.66
C CYS A 118 -7.11 -0.73 4.07
N PHE A 119 -7.08 -0.39 2.79
CA PHE A 119 -5.89 0.17 2.15
C PHE A 119 -5.57 1.57 2.69
N ILE A 120 -6.59 2.44 2.83
CA ILE A 120 -6.47 3.75 3.47
C ILE A 120 -6.00 3.58 4.93
N LYS A 121 -6.60 2.67 5.70
CA LYS A 121 -6.17 2.36 7.08
C LYS A 121 -4.70 1.95 7.10
N SER A 122 -4.30 0.97 6.27
CA SER A 122 -2.94 0.42 6.27
C SER A 122 -1.87 1.50 6.10
N CYS A 123 -2.17 2.55 5.32
CA CYS A 123 -1.21 3.62 5.04
C CYS A 123 -1.14 4.70 6.14
N ASN A 124 -1.94 4.66 7.21
CA ASN A 124 -2.14 5.80 8.12
C ASN A 124 -2.20 5.43 9.61
N THR A 125 -1.40 6.08 10.46
CA THR A 125 -1.36 5.83 11.93
C THR A 125 -1.73 6.99 12.84
N LYS A 126 -1.53 8.22 12.37
CA LYS A 126 -1.46 9.39 13.26
C LYS A 126 -2.84 9.94 13.64
N SER A 127 -3.84 9.73 12.78
CA SER A 127 -5.20 10.24 12.93
C SER A 127 -6.15 9.42 12.07
N LYS A 128 -7.40 9.25 12.53
CA LYS A 128 -8.46 8.62 11.73
C LYS A 128 -8.66 9.42 10.43
N PRO A 129 -8.38 8.84 9.24
CA PRO A 129 -8.59 9.51 7.96
C PRO A 129 -10.06 9.87 7.76
N ASN A 130 -10.33 11.03 7.15
CA ASN A 130 -11.70 11.45 6.79
C ASN A 130 -12.11 10.80 5.48
N VAL A 131 -13.20 10.02 5.49
CA VAL A 131 -13.65 9.22 4.34
C VAL A 131 -15.10 9.51 4.02
N LEU A 132 -15.38 9.72 2.74
CA LEU A 132 -16.71 9.86 2.15
C LEU A 132 -16.97 8.67 1.23
N LEU A 133 -18.06 7.94 1.44
CA LEU A 133 -18.50 6.90 0.52
C LEU A 133 -19.46 7.50 -0.51
N VAL A 134 -19.21 7.24 -1.79
CA VAL A 134 -20.00 7.76 -2.91
C VAL A 134 -20.40 6.63 -3.84
N ALA A 135 -21.70 6.33 -3.88
CA ALA A 135 -22.27 5.44 -4.87
C ALA A 135 -22.47 6.18 -6.20
N SER A 136 -21.89 5.69 -7.29
CA SER A 136 -22.04 6.26 -8.63
C SER A 136 -23.18 5.58 -9.41
N HIS A 137 -23.44 6.05 -10.64
CA HIS A 137 -24.46 5.51 -11.55
C HIS A 137 -25.91 5.63 -11.05
N ALA A 138 -26.22 6.71 -10.32
CA ALA A 138 -27.58 6.97 -9.86
C ALA A 138 -28.62 7.06 -11.00
N ASP A 139 -28.19 7.42 -12.20
CA ASP A 139 -29.03 7.48 -13.39
C ASP A 139 -29.54 6.11 -13.87
N LYS A 140 -28.93 5.01 -13.40
CA LYS A 140 -29.26 3.64 -13.78
C LYS A 140 -30.13 2.91 -12.75
N THR A 141 -30.54 3.58 -11.66
CA THR A 141 -31.37 2.96 -10.62
C THR A 141 -32.28 3.94 -9.89
N ASP A 142 -33.54 3.56 -9.69
CA ASP A 142 -34.49 4.31 -8.85
C ASP A 142 -34.47 3.86 -7.37
N THR A 143 -33.84 2.72 -7.06
CA THR A 143 -33.84 2.08 -5.73
C THR A 143 -32.44 1.92 -5.15
N GLY A 144 -31.47 2.71 -5.62
CA GLY A 144 -30.08 2.67 -5.17
C GLY A 144 -29.86 3.19 -3.74
N TYR A 145 -30.67 4.14 -3.25
CA TYR A 145 -30.43 4.77 -1.94
C TYR A 145 -30.39 3.79 -0.76
N PRO A 146 -31.36 2.86 -0.60
CA PRO A 146 -31.30 1.87 0.48
C PRO A 146 -30.04 0.97 0.42
N LYS A 147 -29.59 0.61 -0.79
CA LYS A 147 -28.35 -0.17 -0.96
C LYS A 147 -27.12 0.65 -0.56
N ALA A 148 -27.06 1.92 -0.98
CA ALA A 148 -25.97 2.81 -0.59
C ALA A 148 -25.92 3.04 0.93
N ALA A 149 -27.09 3.23 1.55
CA ALA A 149 -27.22 3.40 2.99
C ALA A 149 -26.74 2.17 3.78
N SER A 150 -27.06 0.95 3.31
CA SER A 150 -26.63 -0.27 4.01
C SER A 150 -25.13 -0.51 3.94
N ILE A 151 -24.48 -0.15 2.82
CA ILE A 151 -23.02 -0.17 2.71
C ILE A 151 -22.39 0.83 3.69
N ILE A 152 -22.87 2.07 3.75
CA ILE A 152 -22.35 3.09 4.69
C ILE A 152 -22.50 2.62 6.13
N GLN A 153 -23.69 2.13 6.51
CA GLN A 153 -23.92 1.65 7.87
C GLN A 153 -22.97 0.51 8.25
N LEU A 154 -22.77 -0.46 7.36
CA LEU A 154 -21.86 -1.58 7.58
C LEU A 154 -20.42 -1.08 7.77
N MET A 155 -19.93 -0.26 6.83
CA MET A 155 -18.54 0.19 6.82
C MET A 155 -18.23 1.16 7.97
N THR A 156 -19.15 2.08 8.31
CA THR A 156 -18.99 2.96 9.48
C THR A 156 -18.91 2.14 10.77
N SER A 157 -19.70 1.07 10.89
CA SER A 157 -19.66 0.20 12.07
C SER A 157 -18.35 -0.57 12.16
N GLU A 158 -17.90 -1.16 11.05
CA GLU A 158 -16.70 -2.00 10.99
C GLU A 158 -15.41 -1.18 11.20
N PHE A 159 -15.31 0.01 10.62
CA PHE A 159 -14.10 0.85 10.68
C PHE A 159 -14.17 1.98 11.72
N LYS A 160 -15.14 1.97 12.63
CA LYS A 160 -15.40 3.05 13.61
C LYS A 160 -14.17 3.48 14.40
N GLU A 161 -13.33 2.53 14.80
CA GLU A 161 -12.12 2.80 15.58
C GLU A 161 -10.91 3.23 14.75
N HIS A 162 -11.03 3.21 13.42
CA HIS A 162 -9.90 3.40 12.51
C HIS A 162 -10.08 4.58 11.55
N LEU A 163 -11.30 4.85 11.09
CA LEU A 163 -11.61 5.85 10.06
C LEU A 163 -12.75 6.77 10.50
N ASN A 164 -12.72 8.03 10.08
CA ASN A 164 -13.83 8.97 10.22
C ASN A 164 -14.70 8.91 8.95
N ILE A 165 -15.56 7.88 8.87
CA ILE A 165 -16.48 7.71 7.74
C ILE A 165 -17.71 8.59 7.96
N SER A 166 -18.06 9.40 6.97
CA SER A 166 -19.28 10.22 7.00
C SER A 166 -20.54 9.34 6.88
N ASP A 167 -21.51 9.57 7.76
CA ASP A 167 -22.83 8.90 7.74
C ASP A 167 -23.75 9.40 6.60
N GLU A 168 -23.36 10.47 5.89
CA GLU A 168 -24.13 10.98 4.77
C GLU A 168 -24.11 10.03 3.56
N VAL A 169 -25.30 9.67 3.07
CA VAL A 169 -25.47 8.88 1.84
C VAL A 169 -25.39 9.80 0.62
N PHE A 170 -24.45 9.50 -0.27
CA PHE A 170 -24.29 10.15 -1.58
C PHE A 170 -24.53 9.14 -2.70
N LEU A 171 -25.58 9.37 -3.49
CA LEU A 171 -25.88 8.61 -4.69
C LEU A 171 -25.86 9.55 -5.90
N LEU A 172 -24.81 9.46 -6.72
CA LEU A 172 -24.51 10.44 -7.76
C LEU A 172 -24.61 9.86 -9.18
N ASP A 173 -25.28 10.59 -10.07
CA ASP A 173 -24.88 10.63 -11.47
C ASP A 173 -23.70 11.61 -11.55
N CYS A 174 -22.49 11.06 -11.64
CA CYS A 174 -21.25 11.82 -11.56
C CYS A 174 -21.07 12.81 -12.72
N ARG A 175 -21.90 12.74 -13.77
CA ARG A 175 -21.91 13.71 -14.88
C ARG A 175 -22.70 14.97 -14.55
N LYS A 176 -23.60 14.92 -13.55
CA LYS A 176 -24.50 16.01 -13.20
C LYS A 176 -23.93 16.86 -12.07
N THR A 177 -23.75 18.13 -12.36
CA THR A 177 -23.09 19.08 -11.46
C THR A 177 -24.06 19.83 -10.53
N ARG A 178 -25.36 19.81 -10.85
CA ARG A 178 -26.40 20.64 -10.21
C ARG A 178 -27.43 19.86 -9.39
N LYS A 179 -27.24 18.55 -9.20
CA LYS A 179 -28.13 17.69 -8.41
C LYS A 179 -27.92 17.92 -6.91
N THR A 180 -28.94 17.62 -6.11
CA THR A 180 -28.96 17.84 -4.65
C THR A 180 -27.76 17.20 -3.96
N ASP A 181 -27.44 15.94 -4.28
CA ASP A 181 -26.32 15.24 -3.65
C ASP A 181 -24.95 15.80 -4.03
N MET A 182 -24.78 16.32 -5.25
CA MET A 182 -23.54 17.01 -5.64
C MET A 182 -23.35 18.30 -4.83
N ARG A 183 -24.44 19.03 -4.56
CA ARG A 183 -24.40 20.22 -3.69
C ARG A 183 -24.07 19.83 -2.25
N ARG A 184 -24.74 18.80 -1.72
CA ARG A 184 -24.46 18.27 -0.36
C ARG A 184 -23.01 17.83 -0.20
N LEU A 185 -22.45 17.16 -1.22
CA LEU A 185 -21.05 16.75 -1.23
C LEU A 185 -20.11 17.97 -1.14
N LYS A 186 -20.35 19.01 -1.94
CA LYS A 186 -19.56 20.27 -1.88
C LYS A 186 -19.71 20.98 -0.53
N ASP A 187 -20.90 21.00 0.05
CA ASP A 187 -21.16 21.59 1.36
C ASP A 187 -20.40 20.83 2.47
N LEU A 188 -20.38 19.50 2.43
CA LEU A 188 -19.59 18.67 3.35
C LEU A 188 -18.08 18.86 3.16
N LEU A 189 -17.59 18.90 1.92
CA LEU A 189 -16.18 19.20 1.63
C LEU A 189 -15.75 20.57 2.18
N THR A 190 -16.65 21.57 2.13
CA THR A 190 -16.39 22.91 2.68
C THR A 190 -16.29 22.89 4.21
N ARG A 191 -17.13 22.09 4.88
CA ARG A 191 -17.03 21.88 6.34
C ARG A 191 -15.73 21.18 6.72
N LEU A 192 -15.44 20.04 6.09
CA LEU A 192 -14.21 19.27 6.35
C LEU A 192 -12.95 20.10 6.06
N ARG A 193 -12.94 20.91 5.01
CA ARG A 193 -11.85 21.87 4.74
C ARG A 193 -11.61 22.81 5.93
N THR A 194 -12.68 23.34 6.52
CA THR A 194 -12.59 24.28 7.65
C THR A 194 -12.06 23.59 8.91
N GLU A 195 -12.39 22.32 9.10
CA GLU A 195 -11.91 21.50 10.22
C GLU A 195 -10.44 21.10 10.05
N LEU A 196 -10.05 20.69 8.84
CA LEU A 196 -8.69 20.26 8.52
C LEU A 196 -7.68 21.41 8.52
N LEU A 197 -8.07 22.55 7.96
CA LEU A 197 -7.20 23.72 7.82
C LEU A 197 -7.18 24.53 9.13
N HIS A 198 -6.48 24.01 10.14
CA HIS A 198 -6.04 24.83 11.25
C HIS A 198 -5.12 25.96 10.73
N PRO A 199 -5.22 27.20 11.26
CA PRO A 199 -4.43 28.32 10.78
C PRO A 199 -2.95 28.15 11.13
N ARG A 200 -2.22 27.40 10.32
CA ARG A 200 -0.76 27.45 10.25
C ARG A 200 -0.39 28.31 9.05
N ASP A 201 0.43 29.31 9.29
CA ASP A 201 0.95 30.14 8.22
C ASP A 201 2.12 29.42 7.53
N MET A 202 2.03 29.24 6.23
CA MET A 202 3.12 28.79 5.37
C MET A 202 4.23 29.84 5.32
N PRO A 203 5.51 29.42 5.36
CA PRO A 203 6.63 30.35 5.19
C PRO A 203 6.53 31.11 3.86
N LYS A 204 6.84 32.42 3.89
CA LYS A 204 6.83 33.28 2.69
C LYS A 204 7.69 32.73 1.55
N LEU A 205 8.86 32.19 1.86
CA LEU A 205 9.74 31.60 0.86
C LEU A 205 9.04 30.46 0.11
N CYS A 206 8.37 29.55 0.84
CA CYS A 206 7.61 28.45 0.25
C CYS A 206 6.51 28.98 -0.70
N ALA A 207 5.77 30.00 -0.28
CA ALA A 207 4.73 30.62 -1.12
C ALA A 207 5.31 31.25 -2.41
N GLU A 208 6.47 31.90 -2.33
CA GLU A 208 7.14 32.46 -3.52
C GLU A 208 7.75 31.38 -4.43
N ILE A 209 8.27 30.29 -3.85
CA ILE A 209 8.72 29.12 -4.61
C ILE A 209 7.57 28.54 -5.42
N ILE A 210 6.41 28.29 -4.80
CA ILE A 210 5.21 27.73 -5.45
C ILE A 210 4.82 28.56 -6.69
N LYS A 211 4.80 29.90 -6.57
CA LYS A 211 4.49 30.80 -7.70
C LYS A 211 5.49 30.67 -8.86
N CYS A 212 6.74 30.32 -8.57
CA CYS A 212 7.82 30.23 -9.54
C CYS A 212 7.94 28.83 -10.19
N LEU A 213 7.40 27.77 -9.58
CA LEU A 213 7.49 26.40 -10.09
C LEU A 213 7.06 26.26 -11.57
N PRO A 214 5.93 26.84 -12.04
CA PRO A 214 5.52 26.70 -13.43
C PRO A 214 6.53 27.34 -14.40
N LYS A 215 7.13 28.46 -14.00
CA LYS A 215 8.15 29.16 -14.78
C LYS A 215 9.43 28.32 -14.85
N TRP A 216 9.92 27.81 -13.73
CA TRP A 216 11.13 26.98 -13.70
C TRP A 216 10.96 25.68 -14.50
N ALA A 217 9.80 25.03 -14.38
CA ALA A 217 9.48 23.84 -15.16
C ALA A 217 9.45 24.10 -16.67
N LYS A 218 9.17 25.33 -17.11
CA LYS A 218 9.13 25.72 -18.53
C LYS A 218 10.47 26.22 -19.06
N GLU A 219 11.18 27.02 -18.28
CA GLU A 219 12.36 27.77 -18.74
C GLU A 219 13.70 27.13 -18.34
N THR A 220 13.73 26.29 -17.29
CA THR A 220 14.97 25.74 -16.71
C THR A 220 15.09 24.23 -16.91
N CYS A 221 13.97 23.52 -16.94
CA CYS A 221 13.93 22.07 -17.13
C CYS A 221 14.02 21.67 -18.62
N ARG A 222 14.43 20.42 -18.87
CA ARG A 222 14.30 19.82 -20.22
C ARG A 222 12.81 19.68 -20.59
N PRO A 223 12.45 19.77 -21.88
CA PRO A 223 11.10 19.46 -22.32
C PRO A 223 10.66 18.08 -21.80
N LYS A 224 9.42 17.98 -21.30
CA LYS A 224 8.83 16.76 -20.70
C LYS A 224 9.48 16.21 -19.41
N CYS A 225 10.58 16.78 -18.92
CA CYS A 225 11.24 16.35 -17.68
C CYS A 225 11.32 17.52 -16.68
N PRO A 226 10.28 17.74 -15.85
CA PRO A 226 10.19 18.86 -14.91
C PRO A 226 11.00 18.61 -13.63
N VAL A 227 12.26 18.21 -13.78
CA VAL A 227 13.17 17.85 -12.68
C VAL A 227 14.35 18.83 -12.66
N LEU A 228 14.72 19.29 -11.47
CA LEU A 228 15.96 20.06 -11.24
C LEU A 228 16.90 19.27 -10.34
N ARG A 229 18.20 19.37 -10.61
CA ARG A 229 19.22 18.99 -9.62
C ARG A 229 19.22 19.99 -8.46
N TRP A 230 19.67 19.56 -7.29
CA TRP A 230 19.69 20.40 -6.09
C TRP A 230 20.43 21.73 -6.30
N SER A 231 21.59 21.70 -6.95
CA SER A 231 22.39 22.86 -7.34
C SER A 231 21.58 23.88 -8.15
N GLN A 232 20.86 23.42 -9.18
CA GLN A 232 20.01 24.28 -10.02
C GLN A 232 18.82 24.86 -9.24
N TYR A 233 18.19 24.04 -8.40
CA TYR A 233 17.10 24.49 -7.54
C TYR A 233 17.57 25.54 -6.52
N LYS A 234 18.74 25.33 -5.90
CA LYS A 234 19.37 26.27 -4.97
C LYS A 234 19.69 27.60 -5.63
N GLU A 235 20.24 27.58 -6.84
CA GLU A 235 20.46 28.81 -7.63
C GLU A 235 19.17 29.54 -7.98
N ALA A 236 18.11 28.81 -8.32
CA ALA A 236 16.80 29.39 -8.61
C ALA A 236 16.19 30.05 -7.38
N VAL A 237 16.29 29.41 -6.21
CA VAL A 237 15.77 29.96 -4.95
C VAL A 237 16.58 31.14 -4.44
N LYS A 238 17.91 31.16 -4.64
CA LYS A 238 18.76 32.32 -4.30
C LYS A 238 18.41 33.59 -5.06
N LYS A 239 17.71 33.49 -6.20
CA LYS A 239 17.17 34.66 -6.92
C LYS A 239 15.92 35.25 -6.25
N ILE A 240 15.22 34.46 -5.43
CA ILE A 240 14.08 34.89 -4.61
C ILE A 240 14.59 35.45 -3.28
N ASP A 241 15.44 34.68 -2.58
CA ASP A 241 16.03 35.05 -1.30
C ASP A 241 17.52 34.70 -1.29
N SER A 242 18.37 35.73 -1.39
CA SER A 242 19.83 35.57 -1.42
C SER A 242 20.42 35.12 -0.09
N LEU A 243 19.66 35.21 1.00
CA LEU A 243 20.08 34.82 2.36
C LEU A 243 19.62 33.40 2.74
N ALA A 244 18.91 32.70 1.85
CA ALA A 244 18.52 31.31 2.09
C ALA A 244 19.76 30.42 2.21
N ASP A 245 20.06 30.00 3.44
CA ASP A 245 21.06 28.98 3.70
C ASP A 245 20.55 27.58 3.31
N GLU A 246 21.46 26.61 3.28
CA GLU A 246 21.19 25.27 2.76
C GLU A 246 20.25 24.45 3.65
N ASP A 247 20.40 24.54 4.97
CA ASP A 247 19.57 23.82 5.93
C ASP A 247 18.13 24.35 5.91
N PHE A 248 17.98 25.67 5.84
CA PHE A 248 16.69 26.32 5.70
C PHE A 248 16.02 25.95 4.37
N LEU A 249 16.79 25.91 3.28
CA LEU A 249 16.26 25.49 1.98
C LEU A 249 15.80 24.04 2.00
N LYS A 250 16.60 23.12 2.57
CA LYS A 250 16.23 21.71 2.71
C LYS A 250 14.95 21.54 3.53
N THR A 251 14.84 22.26 4.65
CA THR A 251 13.63 22.26 5.49
C THR A 251 12.43 22.81 4.72
N SER A 252 12.60 23.88 3.94
CA SER A 252 11.55 24.47 3.11
C SER A 252 11.10 23.51 1.99
N SER A 253 12.04 22.82 1.35
CA SER A 253 11.75 21.81 0.33
C SER A 253 11.04 20.60 0.91
N GLN A 254 11.42 20.14 2.10
CA GLN A 254 10.71 19.08 2.83
C GLN A 254 9.28 19.49 3.16
N TYR A 255 9.07 20.74 3.60
CA TYR A 255 7.74 21.29 3.83
C TYR A 255 6.89 21.31 2.54
N LEU A 256 7.46 21.77 1.42
CA LEU A 256 6.77 21.77 0.13
C LEU A 256 6.50 20.35 -0.41
N ASN A 257 7.41 19.41 -0.15
CA ASN A 257 7.23 17.99 -0.45
C ASN A 257 6.03 17.43 0.30
N HIS A 258 5.93 17.75 1.60
CA HIS A 258 4.81 17.35 2.44
C HIS A 258 3.47 17.95 1.98
N LEU A 259 3.47 19.18 1.45
CA LEU A 259 2.30 19.79 0.80
C LEU A 259 1.97 19.24 -0.59
N GLY A 260 2.82 18.35 -1.14
CA GLY A 260 2.69 17.82 -2.49
C GLY A 260 2.87 18.87 -3.60
N GLU A 261 3.58 19.97 -3.35
CA GLU A 261 3.87 20.99 -4.36
C GLU A 261 5.06 20.59 -5.25
N ILE A 262 6.02 19.89 -4.65
CA ILE A 262 7.20 19.32 -5.30
C ILE A 262 7.40 17.91 -4.75
N LEU A 263 8.31 17.13 -5.34
CA LEU A 263 8.88 15.97 -4.66
C LEU A 263 10.37 16.21 -4.46
N PHE A 264 10.82 16.12 -3.21
CA PHE A 264 12.23 16.26 -2.83
C PHE A 264 12.80 14.86 -2.58
N VAL A 265 13.59 14.36 -3.53
CA VAL A 265 14.20 13.03 -3.46
C VAL A 265 15.68 13.19 -3.17
N SER A 266 16.15 12.55 -2.10
CA SER A 266 17.55 12.58 -1.69
C SER A 266 18.13 11.17 -1.79
N PRO A 267 18.78 10.83 -2.92
CA PRO A 267 19.34 9.50 -3.10
C PRO A 267 20.42 9.15 -2.07
N GLN A 268 20.67 7.85 -1.85
CA GLN A 268 21.78 7.42 -0.99
C GLN A 268 23.14 7.84 -1.54
N THR A 269 23.27 7.83 -2.87
CA THR A 269 24.47 8.25 -3.59
C THR A 269 24.10 9.32 -4.62
N GLY A 270 24.86 10.42 -4.64
CA GLY A 270 24.63 11.52 -5.57
C GLY A 270 23.93 12.73 -4.95
N GLU A 271 23.59 13.68 -5.82
CA GLU A 271 22.96 14.94 -5.43
C GLU A 271 21.43 14.78 -5.35
N PRO A 272 20.74 15.42 -4.38
CA PRO A 272 19.28 15.43 -4.35
C PRO A 272 18.67 15.99 -5.63
N VAL A 273 17.47 15.55 -5.94
CA VAL A 273 16.69 16.02 -7.08
C VAL A 273 15.34 16.54 -6.63
N VAL A 274 14.86 17.56 -7.33
CA VAL A 274 13.59 18.23 -7.06
C VAL A 274 12.67 18.06 -8.26
N ILE A 275 11.62 17.27 -8.10
CA ILE A 275 10.58 17.08 -9.10
C ILE A 275 9.57 18.22 -8.94
N LEU A 276 9.53 19.15 -9.89
CA LEU A 276 8.69 20.36 -9.82
C LEU A 276 7.22 20.09 -10.12
N LYS A 277 6.90 18.94 -10.73
CA LYS A 277 5.53 18.51 -11.02
C LYS A 277 5.34 17.07 -10.53
N PRO A 278 4.75 16.85 -9.34
CA PRO A 278 4.53 15.50 -8.82
C PRO A 278 3.75 14.58 -9.79
N ASN A 279 2.81 15.14 -10.56
CA ASN A 279 2.06 14.39 -11.56
C ASN A 279 2.97 13.67 -12.56
N TRP A 280 4.11 14.28 -12.94
CA TRP A 280 5.05 13.64 -13.89
C TRP A 280 5.59 12.30 -13.35
N LEU A 281 5.94 12.24 -12.07
CA LEU A 281 6.37 10.97 -11.47
C LEU A 281 5.19 9.98 -11.42
N CYS A 282 4.00 10.46 -11.05
CA CYS A 282 2.82 9.61 -10.84
C CYS A 282 2.29 9.00 -12.16
N THR A 283 2.29 9.76 -13.26
CA THR A 283 1.70 9.34 -14.54
C THR A 283 2.75 8.93 -15.57
N ASP A 284 3.79 9.74 -15.77
CA ASP A 284 4.75 9.54 -16.86
C ASP A 284 5.85 8.54 -16.49
N VAL A 285 6.12 8.36 -15.19
CA VAL A 285 7.06 7.36 -14.67
C VAL A 285 6.32 6.14 -14.11
N PHE A 286 5.69 6.27 -12.95
CA PHE A 286 4.99 5.16 -12.28
C PHE A 286 3.83 4.61 -13.10
N GLY A 287 3.09 5.48 -13.78
CA GLY A 287 2.02 5.09 -14.70
C GLY A 287 2.52 4.19 -15.83
N LYS A 288 3.76 4.35 -16.32
CA LYS A 288 4.35 3.44 -17.32
C LYS A 288 4.96 2.19 -16.69
N VAL A 289 5.57 2.28 -15.50
CA VAL A 289 6.19 1.13 -14.82
C VAL A 289 5.14 0.09 -14.42
N MET A 290 4.04 0.54 -13.80
CA MET A 290 3.01 -0.33 -13.23
C MET A 290 1.79 -0.49 -14.15
N ALA A 291 1.93 -0.14 -15.43
CA ALA A 291 0.81 -0.19 -16.37
C ALA A 291 0.40 -1.64 -16.72
N PRO A 292 -0.91 -1.95 -16.68
CA PRO A 292 -1.42 -3.22 -17.20
C PRO A 292 -1.21 -3.40 -18.71
N ASP A 293 -1.40 -4.63 -19.20
CA ASP A 293 -1.10 -5.05 -20.58
C ASP A 293 -1.87 -4.27 -21.64
N ASN A 294 -3.04 -3.74 -21.27
CA ASN A 294 -3.91 -2.98 -22.16
C ASN A 294 -3.46 -1.52 -22.36
N PHE A 295 -2.41 -1.05 -21.67
CA PHE A 295 -1.85 0.27 -21.88
C PHE A 295 -0.85 0.27 -23.04
N PRO A 296 -0.82 1.33 -23.87
CA PRO A 296 0.02 1.39 -25.06
C PRO A 296 1.52 1.43 -24.76
N THR A 297 1.92 1.86 -23.56
CA THR A 297 3.31 1.93 -23.12
C THR A 297 3.38 1.45 -21.69
N HIS A 298 4.14 0.38 -21.48
CA HIS A 298 4.27 -0.24 -20.19
C HIS A 298 5.57 -1.04 -20.09
N LEU A 299 6.09 -1.23 -18.88
CA LEU A 299 7.33 -1.96 -18.62
C LEU A 299 7.01 -3.46 -18.41
N ARG A 300 7.20 -4.32 -19.41
CA ARG A 300 7.03 -5.78 -19.28
C ARG A 300 8.35 -6.49 -19.07
N THR A 301 8.25 -7.62 -18.38
CA THR A 301 9.30 -8.64 -18.32
C THR A 301 8.70 -9.98 -18.71
N SER A 302 9.21 -10.62 -19.76
CA SER A 302 8.93 -12.04 -20.01
C SER A 302 9.70 -12.96 -19.07
N GLU A 303 10.77 -12.46 -18.45
CA GLU A 303 11.73 -13.23 -17.64
C GLU A 303 11.91 -12.69 -16.22
N ASP A 304 10.93 -11.94 -15.68
CA ASP A 304 10.99 -11.29 -14.35
C ASP A 304 12.23 -10.38 -14.12
N ILE A 305 12.97 -10.06 -15.20
CA ILE A 305 14.14 -9.17 -15.26
C ILE A 305 13.89 -8.12 -16.33
N VAL A 306 14.17 -6.85 -16.02
CA VAL A 306 14.15 -5.70 -16.94
C VAL A 306 15.58 -5.26 -17.21
N THR A 307 15.95 -5.09 -18.47
CA THR A 307 17.25 -4.54 -18.86
C THR A 307 17.25 -3.00 -18.89
N LYS A 308 18.43 -2.38 -18.71
CA LYS A 308 18.60 -0.93 -18.84
C LYS A 308 18.10 -0.40 -20.20
N ASP A 309 18.31 -1.17 -21.27
CA ASP A 309 17.87 -0.80 -22.62
C ASP A 309 16.33 -0.79 -22.74
N GLU A 310 15.63 -1.72 -22.09
CA GLU A 310 14.17 -1.70 -22.03
C GLU A 310 13.64 -0.49 -21.25
N ILE A 311 14.26 -0.15 -20.13
CA ILE A 311 13.94 1.08 -19.38
C ILE A 311 14.18 2.29 -20.28
N GLN A 312 15.34 2.38 -20.94
CA GLN A 312 15.67 3.48 -21.84
C GLN A 312 14.63 3.61 -22.97
N LYS A 313 14.20 2.49 -23.57
CA LYS A 313 13.20 2.48 -24.64
C LYS A 313 11.83 2.99 -24.18
N VAL A 314 11.39 2.63 -22.97
CA VAL A 314 10.08 3.04 -22.43
C VAL A 314 10.07 4.52 -22.03
N PHE A 315 11.22 5.03 -21.56
CA PHE A 315 11.35 6.36 -20.96
C PHE A 315 12.14 7.37 -21.80
N GLU A 316 12.53 7.05 -23.03
CA GLU A 316 13.33 7.93 -23.90
C GLU A 316 12.71 9.32 -24.10
N ASP A 317 11.38 9.39 -24.12
CA ASP A 317 10.62 10.63 -24.30
C ASP A 317 10.25 11.32 -22.97
N VAL A 318 10.59 10.71 -21.83
CA VAL A 318 10.22 11.14 -20.48
C VAL A 318 11.41 11.77 -19.75
N ALA A 319 12.54 11.06 -19.69
CA ALA A 319 13.74 11.49 -18.99
C ALA A 319 14.98 10.68 -19.38
N ASP A 320 16.13 11.15 -18.93
CA ASP A 320 17.37 10.39 -18.95
C ASP A 320 17.23 9.08 -18.15
N VAL A 321 17.69 7.97 -18.70
CA VAL A 321 17.51 6.64 -18.09
C VAL A 321 18.17 6.54 -16.72
N ASP A 322 19.31 7.19 -16.49
CA ASP A 322 20.00 7.13 -15.20
C ASP A 322 19.20 7.86 -14.12
N LEU A 323 18.53 8.97 -14.48
CA LEU A 323 17.60 9.65 -13.58
C LEU A 323 16.39 8.77 -13.26
N VAL A 324 15.79 8.12 -14.27
CA VAL A 324 14.65 7.21 -14.07
C VAL A 324 15.05 6.06 -13.14
N ILE A 325 16.16 5.38 -13.42
CA ILE A 325 16.69 4.28 -12.58
C ILE A 325 16.91 4.76 -11.15
N THR A 326 17.56 5.92 -10.97
CA THR A 326 17.80 6.49 -9.63
C THR A 326 16.47 6.66 -8.89
N LEU A 327 15.46 7.25 -9.53
CA LEU A 327 14.14 7.42 -8.91
C LEU A 327 13.50 6.08 -8.57
N LEU A 328 13.50 5.10 -9.48
CA LEU A 328 12.88 3.80 -9.24
C LEU A 328 13.54 3.03 -8.09
N GLN A 329 14.86 3.11 -7.95
CA GLN A 329 15.61 2.53 -6.83
C GLN A 329 15.34 3.26 -5.51
N GLU A 330 15.30 4.60 -5.52
CA GLU A 330 15.03 5.40 -4.32
C GLU A 330 13.60 5.21 -3.81
N PHE A 331 12.62 5.05 -4.70
CA PHE A 331 11.26 4.67 -4.34
C PHE A 331 11.09 3.17 -4.01
N GLN A 332 12.18 2.40 -4.08
CA GLN A 332 12.25 0.98 -3.77
C GLN A 332 11.30 0.13 -4.62
N LEU A 333 11.21 0.47 -5.91
CA LEU A 333 10.45 -0.30 -6.90
C LEU A 333 11.31 -1.36 -7.58
N CYS A 334 12.64 -1.16 -7.63
CA CYS A 334 13.57 -2.11 -8.21
C CYS A 334 14.94 -2.09 -7.54
N HIS A 335 15.75 -3.11 -7.87
CA HIS A 335 17.16 -3.17 -7.53
C HIS A 335 17.97 -3.81 -8.68
N SER A 336 19.28 -3.49 -8.72
CA SER A 336 20.23 -4.04 -9.68
C SER A 336 21.57 -4.28 -9.00
N PHE A 337 22.25 -5.37 -9.37
CA PHE A 337 23.58 -5.73 -8.88
C PHE A 337 24.71 -5.28 -9.82
N ASP A 338 24.41 -5.05 -11.10
CA ASP A 338 25.38 -4.75 -12.16
C ASP A 338 25.09 -3.44 -12.92
N GLY A 339 23.96 -2.80 -12.63
CA GLY A 339 23.47 -1.59 -13.32
C GLY A 339 22.90 -1.84 -14.71
N GLN A 340 22.75 -3.10 -15.13
CA GLN A 340 22.21 -3.51 -16.43
C GLN A 340 20.91 -4.28 -16.29
N GLU A 341 20.84 -5.22 -15.35
CA GLU A 341 19.66 -6.02 -15.07
C GLU A 341 18.97 -5.54 -13.79
N PHE A 342 17.66 -5.32 -13.88
CA PHE A 342 16.84 -4.80 -12.80
C PHE A 342 15.72 -5.78 -12.47
N ILE A 343 15.56 -6.06 -11.18
CA ILE A 343 14.43 -6.84 -10.67
C ILE A 343 13.40 -5.87 -10.12
N PHE A 344 12.15 -6.02 -10.53
CA PHE A 344 11.01 -5.26 -10.03
C PHE A 344 10.07 -6.18 -9.26
N PRO A 345 10.20 -6.27 -7.92
CA PRO A 345 9.40 -7.21 -7.14
C PRO A 345 7.88 -7.07 -7.32
N GLY A 346 7.39 -5.85 -7.54
CA GLY A 346 5.98 -5.57 -7.83
C GLY A 346 5.49 -6.03 -9.20
N LEU A 347 6.38 -6.45 -10.10
CA LEU A 347 6.07 -6.95 -11.44
C LEU A 347 6.32 -8.46 -11.59
N LEU A 348 6.76 -9.15 -10.54
CA LEU A 348 7.00 -10.60 -10.57
C LEU A 348 5.70 -11.34 -10.83
N THR A 349 5.72 -12.26 -11.79
CA THR A 349 4.54 -13.03 -12.20
C THR A 349 4.54 -14.46 -11.67
N GLN A 350 5.72 -15.05 -11.54
CA GLN A 350 5.87 -16.43 -11.11
C GLN A 350 5.62 -16.58 -9.60
N THR A 351 4.84 -17.58 -9.21
CA THR A 351 4.74 -18.03 -7.81
C THR A 351 5.88 -18.98 -7.49
N MET A 352 6.25 -19.08 -6.21
CA MET A 352 7.34 -19.95 -5.80
C MET A 352 7.07 -21.43 -6.15
N PRO A 353 7.96 -22.08 -6.92
CA PRO A 353 7.83 -23.49 -7.24
C PRO A 353 8.03 -24.38 -5.99
N PRO A 354 7.25 -25.48 -5.85
CA PRO A 354 7.39 -26.39 -4.72
C PRO A 354 8.80 -26.99 -4.56
N ASP A 355 9.54 -27.21 -5.66
CA ASP A 355 10.90 -27.77 -5.64
C ASP A 355 11.94 -26.86 -4.96
N LYS A 356 11.61 -25.58 -4.74
CA LYS A 356 12.54 -24.62 -4.08
C LYS A 356 12.62 -24.79 -2.57
N TRP A 357 11.67 -25.50 -1.97
CA TRP A 357 11.64 -25.79 -0.54
C TRP A 357 11.25 -27.26 -0.32
N GLN A 358 12.25 -28.14 -0.39
CA GLN A 358 12.09 -29.59 -0.27
C GLN A 358 12.70 -30.13 1.03
N PRO A 359 12.29 -31.32 1.49
CA PRO A 359 12.93 -32.02 2.59
C PRO A 359 14.45 -32.11 2.42
N THR A 360 15.16 -31.94 3.52
CA THR A 360 16.61 -32.02 3.56
C THR A 360 17.07 -33.48 3.53
N ALA A 361 18.33 -33.72 3.17
CA ALA A 361 18.84 -35.09 3.05
C ALA A 361 18.88 -35.84 4.41
N ASP A 362 19.08 -35.11 5.51
CA ASP A 362 19.08 -35.64 6.87
C ASP A 362 18.10 -34.84 7.77
N PRO A 363 16.80 -35.18 7.74
CA PRO A 363 15.79 -34.49 8.54
C PRO A 363 16.03 -34.59 10.05
N ALA A 364 16.76 -35.62 10.51
CA ALA A 364 17.03 -35.83 11.93
C ALA A 364 18.07 -34.83 12.48
N LYS A 365 18.99 -34.35 11.64
CA LYS A 365 19.96 -33.30 12.02
C LYS A 365 19.48 -31.88 11.71
N THR A 366 18.47 -31.76 10.85
CA THR A 366 18.00 -30.45 10.40
C THR A 366 17.20 -29.76 11.49
N VAL A 367 17.58 -28.53 11.81
CA VAL A 367 16.80 -27.66 12.68
C VAL A 367 15.93 -26.73 11.84
N TYR A 368 14.71 -26.50 12.29
CA TYR A 368 13.75 -25.59 11.68
C TYR A 368 13.25 -24.60 12.73
N PHE A 369 13.16 -23.34 12.32
CA PHE A 369 12.54 -22.29 13.10
C PHE A 369 11.61 -21.50 12.20
N GLY A 370 10.60 -20.89 12.78
CA GLY A 370 9.80 -19.98 11.99
C GLY A 370 8.91 -19.08 12.80
N LYS A 371 8.59 -17.94 12.17
CA LYS A 371 7.69 -16.94 12.71
C LYS A 371 6.71 -16.52 11.63
N GLN A 372 5.58 -15.99 12.09
CA GLN A 372 4.54 -15.45 11.24
C GLN A 372 4.16 -14.07 11.73
N VAL A 373 4.06 -13.13 10.79
CA VAL A 373 3.48 -11.81 11.02
C VAL A 373 2.11 -11.83 10.35
N GLN A 374 1.04 -11.79 11.15
CA GLN A 374 -0.35 -11.90 10.68
C GLN A 374 -1.14 -10.62 10.96
N CYS A 375 -2.01 -10.22 10.04
CA CYS A 375 -2.98 -9.12 10.28
C CYS A 375 -3.92 -9.47 11.44
N ALA A 376 -4.15 -8.54 12.37
CA ALA A 376 -4.88 -8.82 13.61
C ALA A 376 -6.37 -9.07 13.39
N ASP A 377 -7.05 -8.26 12.57
CA ASP A 377 -8.48 -8.42 12.29
C ASP A 377 -8.85 -8.10 10.83
N THR A 378 -10.11 -8.30 10.45
CA THR A 378 -10.62 -8.11 9.06
C THR A 378 -10.38 -6.72 8.49
N THR A 379 -10.23 -5.71 9.33
CA THR A 379 -9.94 -4.34 8.91
C THR A 379 -8.45 -4.11 8.61
N ASP A 380 -7.57 -5.04 8.98
CA ASP A 380 -6.14 -5.02 8.68
C ASP A 380 -5.78 -5.71 7.36
N MET A 381 -4.86 -5.07 6.64
CA MET A 381 -4.15 -5.62 5.49
C MET A 381 -2.74 -5.08 5.42
N PHE A 382 -1.82 -5.80 4.80
CA PHE A 382 -0.58 -5.19 4.32
C PHE A 382 -0.87 -4.30 3.11
N SER A 383 -0.27 -3.11 3.07
CA SER A 383 -0.32 -2.27 1.86
C SER A 383 0.26 -3.06 0.68
N SER A 384 -0.22 -2.78 -0.54
CA SER A 384 0.28 -3.50 -1.73
C SER A 384 1.77 -3.30 -1.99
N ALA A 385 2.42 -2.27 -1.41
CA ALA A 385 3.86 -2.07 -1.50
C ALA A 385 4.67 -2.84 -0.45
N PHE A 386 4.04 -3.36 0.60
CA PHE A 386 4.72 -3.99 1.72
C PHE A 386 5.64 -5.13 1.28
N PHE A 387 5.08 -6.17 0.67
CA PHE A 387 5.87 -7.35 0.30
C PHE A 387 6.89 -7.07 -0.82
N PRO A 388 6.55 -6.34 -1.91
CA PRO A 388 7.55 -5.91 -2.90
C PRO A 388 8.72 -5.12 -2.30
N ARG A 389 8.47 -4.29 -1.29
CA ARG A 389 9.53 -3.56 -0.59
C ARG A 389 10.33 -4.43 0.36
N VAL A 390 9.72 -5.40 1.04
CA VAL A 390 10.46 -6.44 1.78
C VAL A 390 11.45 -7.12 0.83
N GLN A 391 10.99 -7.57 -0.34
CA GLN A 391 11.85 -8.21 -1.34
C GLN A 391 12.96 -7.28 -1.86
N THR A 392 12.64 -6.01 -2.12
CA THR A 392 13.64 -5.00 -2.51
C THR A 392 14.68 -4.76 -1.41
N ARG A 393 14.27 -4.76 -0.14
CA ARG A 393 15.18 -4.63 1.01
C ARG A 393 16.06 -5.86 1.18
N LEU A 394 15.54 -7.06 0.95
CA LEU A 394 16.34 -8.30 0.94
C LEU A 394 17.42 -8.23 -0.14
N LEU A 395 17.09 -7.81 -1.36
CA LEU A 395 18.05 -7.62 -2.45
C LEU A 395 19.18 -6.63 -2.09
N ARG A 396 18.86 -5.57 -1.34
CA ARG A 396 19.81 -4.49 -1.00
C ARG A 396 20.69 -4.78 0.20
N GLN A 397 20.18 -5.51 1.19
CA GLN A 397 20.83 -5.65 2.50
C GLN A 397 21.53 -6.99 2.68
N LEU A 398 21.05 -8.05 2.03
CA LEU A 398 21.67 -9.36 2.16
C LEU A 398 22.94 -9.47 1.33
N LYS A 399 23.92 -10.19 1.88
CA LYS A 399 25.21 -10.45 1.23
C LYS A 399 25.06 -11.30 -0.04
N ASN A 400 24.21 -12.32 0.01
CA ASN A 400 23.95 -13.22 -1.10
C ASN A 400 22.65 -12.81 -1.81
N ARG A 401 22.66 -12.86 -3.15
CA ARG A 401 21.48 -12.52 -3.98
C ARG A 401 20.33 -13.49 -3.67
N PRO A 402 19.20 -13.04 -3.11
CA PRO A 402 18.04 -13.90 -2.88
C PRO A 402 17.36 -14.28 -4.20
N LEU A 403 16.62 -15.39 -4.17
CA LEU A 403 15.68 -15.78 -5.23
C LEU A 403 14.30 -15.24 -4.89
N LEU A 404 13.60 -14.66 -5.86
CA LEU A 404 12.32 -13.99 -5.62
C LEU A 404 11.22 -14.55 -6.53
N TRP A 405 9.99 -14.52 -6.02
CA TRP A 405 8.74 -14.85 -6.68
C TRP A 405 7.68 -13.85 -6.24
N ARG A 406 6.55 -13.78 -6.93
CA ARG A 406 5.44 -12.88 -6.57
C ARG A 406 4.99 -13.03 -5.11
N ASP A 407 4.96 -14.27 -4.62
CA ASP A 407 4.47 -14.65 -3.29
C ASP A 407 5.58 -15.11 -2.33
N GLY A 408 6.86 -15.03 -2.73
CA GLY A 408 7.94 -15.61 -1.94
C GLY A 408 9.34 -15.06 -2.18
N ALA A 409 10.23 -15.33 -1.24
CA ALA A 409 11.65 -15.09 -1.36
C ALA A 409 12.44 -16.21 -0.67
N LYS A 410 13.53 -16.67 -1.30
CA LYS A 410 14.47 -17.61 -0.70
C LYS A 410 15.82 -16.93 -0.52
N CYS A 411 16.28 -16.91 0.73
CA CYS A 411 17.55 -16.37 1.15
C CYS A 411 18.46 -17.50 1.62
N PHE A 412 19.77 -17.31 1.53
CA PHE A 412 20.75 -18.28 1.99
C PHE A 412 22.02 -17.59 2.46
N ASP A 413 22.61 -18.12 3.53
CA ASP A 413 23.93 -17.74 3.99
C ASP A 413 24.62 -18.97 4.58
N SER A 414 25.81 -19.27 4.05
CA SER A 414 26.62 -20.41 4.48
C SER A 414 25.85 -21.74 4.50
N ASN A 415 25.44 -22.23 5.66
CA ASN A 415 24.71 -23.48 5.88
C ASN A 415 23.24 -23.26 6.31
N VAL A 416 22.73 -22.03 6.20
CA VAL A 416 21.37 -21.64 6.56
C VAL A 416 20.60 -21.20 5.34
N GLU A 417 19.36 -21.68 5.23
CA GLU A 417 18.40 -21.22 4.23
C GLU A 417 17.18 -20.62 4.92
N SER A 418 16.63 -19.55 4.35
CA SER A 418 15.34 -19.00 4.76
C SER A 418 14.38 -18.90 3.60
N LEU A 419 13.12 -19.21 3.89
CA LEU A 419 11.97 -19.00 3.03
C LEU A 419 11.06 -17.96 3.67
N ILE A 420 10.78 -16.88 2.94
CA ILE A 420 9.76 -15.89 3.28
C ILE A 420 8.60 -16.09 2.30
N LYS A 421 7.38 -16.31 2.80
CA LYS A 421 6.19 -16.56 1.96
C LYS A 421 5.00 -15.73 2.42
N LEU A 422 4.38 -15.03 1.47
CA LEU A 422 3.10 -14.33 1.67
C LEU A 422 1.96 -15.34 1.59
N SER A 423 0.99 -15.27 2.50
CA SER A 423 -0.20 -16.12 2.46
C SER A 423 -1.05 -15.82 1.22
N PRO A 424 -1.84 -16.78 0.72
CA PRO A 424 -2.67 -16.59 -0.47
C PRO A 424 -3.66 -15.40 -0.36
N ASP A 425 -4.18 -15.13 0.83
CA ASP A 425 -5.06 -14.00 1.10
C ASP A 425 -4.31 -12.67 1.30
N GLY A 426 -2.98 -12.70 1.33
CA GLY A 426 -2.11 -11.54 1.52
C GLY A 426 -2.11 -10.98 2.95
N ARG A 427 -2.58 -11.74 3.94
CA ARG A 427 -2.78 -11.26 5.32
C ARG A 427 -1.78 -11.81 6.34
N ALA A 428 -0.90 -12.71 5.94
CA ALA A 428 0.20 -13.20 6.77
C ALA A 428 1.49 -13.34 5.96
N VAL A 429 2.62 -13.12 6.61
CA VAL A 429 3.94 -13.46 6.08
C VAL A 429 4.60 -14.48 6.98
N ASN A 430 4.94 -15.63 6.42
CA ASN A 430 5.67 -16.70 7.09
C ASN A 430 7.16 -16.55 6.80
N ILE A 431 7.98 -16.59 7.84
CA ILE A 431 9.43 -16.67 7.76
C ILE A 431 9.83 -18.04 8.31
N CYS A 432 10.36 -18.90 7.44
CA CYS A 432 10.90 -20.20 7.80
C CYS A 432 12.41 -20.13 7.66
N VAL A 433 13.16 -20.69 8.60
CA VAL A 433 14.62 -20.77 8.56
C VAL A 433 15.03 -22.19 8.91
N ARG A 434 16.04 -22.73 8.22
CA ARG A 434 16.59 -24.06 8.52
C ARG A 434 18.10 -24.12 8.37
N SER A 435 18.71 -25.06 9.09
CA SER A 435 20.09 -25.49 8.88
C SER A 435 20.15 -27.01 8.87
N GLU A 436 20.66 -27.59 7.78
CA GLU A 436 20.87 -29.04 7.67
C GLU A 436 21.95 -29.56 8.65
N GLN A 437 22.84 -28.67 9.10
CA GLN A 437 23.93 -29.00 10.00
C GLN A 437 23.56 -28.78 11.48
N GLY A 438 22.32 -28.39 11.76
CA GLY A 438 21.89 -28.07 13.12
C GLY A 438 22.45 -26.75 13.67
N ASP A 439 22.93 -25.85 12.79
CA ASP A 439 23.47 -24.56 13.20
C ASP A 439 22.36 -23.60 13.63
N LYS A 440 21.98 -23.74 14.89
CA LYS A 440 20.98 -22.90 15.53
C LYS A 440 21.41 -21.43 15.46
N LEU A 441 22.65 -21.08 15.84
CA LEU A 441 23.05 -19.68 16.01
C LEU A 441 22.87 -18.88 14.71
N SER A 442 23.31 -19.45 13.60
CA SER A 442 23.15 -18.85 12.28
C SER A 442 21.67 -18.76 11.86
N CYS A 443 20.83 -19.74 12.21
CA CYS A 443 19.39 -19.64 12.00
C CYS A 443 18.75 -18.46 12.77
N ARG A 444 19.17 -18.21 14.02
CA ARG A 444 18.69 -17.04 14.80
C ARG A 444 19.04 -15.74 14.12
N GLN A 445 20.29 -15.61 13.69
CA GLN A 445 20.80 -14.38 13.09
C GLN A 445 20.03 -14.08 11.80
N MET A 446 19.83 -15.09 10.95
CA MET A 446 19.04 -14.93 9.72
C MET A 446 17.58 -14.60 10.00
N LEU A 447 16.94 -15.28 10.97
CA LEU A 447 15.55 -14.99 11.35
C LEU A 447 15.42 -13.54 11.83
N GLN A 448 16.27 -13.12 12.77
CA GLN A 448 16.25 -11.78 13.34
C GLN A 448 16.51 -10.68 12.28
N GLU A 449 17.43 -10.92 11.34
CA GLU A 449 17.71 -9.99 10.25
C GLU A 449 16.47 -9.80 9.35
N ILE A 450 15.81 -10.89 8.97
CA ILE A 450 14.61 -10.85 8.14
C ILE A 450 13.45 -10.19 8.91
N GLU A 451 13.26 -10.50 10.18
CA GLU A 451 12.26 -9.86 11.03
C GLU A 451 12.46 -8.35 11.14
N ASN A 452 13.71 -7.90 11.28
CA ASN A 452 14.04 -6.48 11.31
C ASN A 452 13.68 -5.82 9.97
N ILE A 453 13.95 -6.48 8.84
CA ILE A 453 13.56 -5.98 7.51
C ILE A 453 12.04 -5.86 7.41
N LEU A 454 11.28 -6.91 7.77
CA LEU A 454 9.81 -6.88 7.72
C LEU A 454 9.25 -5.78 8.62
N SER A 455 9.71 -5.68 9.86
CA SER A 455 9.22 -4.70 10.84
C SER A 455 9.48 -3.26 10.37
N ASN A 456 10.66 -3.00 9.81
CA ASN A 456 10.99 -1.69 9.25
C ASN A 456 10.10 -1.34 8.05
N VAL A 457 9.90 -2.28 7.12
CA VAL A 457 9.05 -2.05 5.95
C VAL A 457 7.58 -1.91 6.35
N LEU A 458 7.10 -2.66 7.35
CA LEU A 458 5.75 -2.56 7.91
C LEU A 458 5.53 -1.14 8.46
N GLY A 459 6.46 -0.65 9.29
CA GLY A 459 6.38 0.70 9.86
C GLY A 459 6.47 1.83 8.83
N GLU A 460 7.11 1.60 7.68
CA GLU A 460 7.23 2.60 6.61
C GLU A 460 6.03 2.60 5.64
N CYS A 461 5.53 1.42 5.26
CA CYS A 461 4.59 1.27 4.14
C CYS A 461 3.17 0.90 4.59
N SER A 462 3.05 0.29 5.76
CA SER A 462 1.78 -0.19 6.31
C SER A 462 1.65 0.20 7.79
N PRO A 463 1.93 1.48 8.13
CA PRO A 463 2.02 1.87 9.52
C PRO A 463 0.70 1.64 10.28
N GLY A 464 -0.45 1.76 9.61
CA GLY A 464 -1.78 1.62 10.23
C GLY A 464 -2.28 0.18 10.33
N THR A 465 -1.48 -0.78 9.86
CA THR A 465 -1.79 -2.21 9.95
C THR A 465 -1.42 -2.74 11.33
N THR A 466 -2.38 -3.29 12.04
CA THR A 466 -2.14 -4.01 13.28
C THR A 466 -1.79 -5.46 12.95
N THR A 467 -0.73 -5.96 13.58
CA THR A 467 -0.24 -7.32 13.36
C THR A 467 -0.05 -8.07 14.66
N GLU A 468 -0.24 -9.38 14.60
CA GLU A 468 0.12 -10.34 15.62
C GLU A 468 1.35 -11.13 15.19
N GLU A 469 2.31 -11.27 16.10
CA GLU A 469 3.45 -12.17 15.92
C GLU A 469 3.08 -13.57 16.44
N ARG A 470 3.42 -14.57 15.65
CA ARG A 470 3.12 -15.98 15.93
C ARG A 470 4.36 -16.84 15.66
N VAL A 471 4.44 -17.99 16.31
CA VAL A 471 5.54 -18.95 16.16
C VAL A 471 5.05 -20.10 15.28
N LEU A 472 5.79 -20.43 14.21
CA LEU A 472 5.42 -21.52 13.32
C LEU A 472 5.69 -22.89 13.97
N SER A 473 4.82 -23.86 13.69
CA SER A 473 4.97 -25.24 14.16
C SER A 473 6.23 -25.89 13.58
N ALA A 474 7.17 -26.27 14.46
CA ALA A 474 8.41 -26.95 14.07
C ALA A 474 8.11 -28.28 13.37
N ARG A 475 7.08 -29.00 13.83
CA ARG A 475 6.58 -30.21 13.18
C ARG A 475 6.07 -29.94 11.77
N ALA A 476 5.23 -28.93 11.57
CA ALA A 476 4.71 -28.59 10.24
C ALA A 476 5.85 -28.21 9.27
N LEU A 477 6.87 -27.50 9.77
CA LEU A 477 8.07 -27.18 9.01
C LEU A 477 8.89 -28.42 8.64
N ARG A 478 9.12 -29.34 9.58
CA ARG A 478 9.83 -30.61 9.34
C ARG A 478 9.09 -31.52 8.36
N GLU A 479 7.77 -31.52 8.40
CA GLU A 479 6.90 -32.31 7.51
C GLU A 479 6.68 -31.63 6.15
N HIS A 480 7.18 -30.42 5.92
CA HIS A 480 7.00 -29.64 4.68
C HIS A 480 5.52 -29.50 4.28
N ARG A 481 4.66 -29.25 5.26
CA ARG A 481 3.23 -29.03 4.99
C ARG A 481 3.02 -27.75 4.19
N GLU A 482 2.06 -27.78 3.28
CA GLU A 482 1.65 -26.60 2.51
C GLU A 482 1.03 -25.53 3.41
N GLU A 483 0.15 -25.95 4.33
CA GLU A 483 -0.37 -25.12 5.40
C GLU A 483 0.50 -25.29 6.65
N VAL A 484 1.20 -24.22 7.03
CA VAL A 484 2.04 -24.19 8.22
C VAL A 484 1.24 -23.61 9.38
N TYR A 485 0.99 -24.43 10.39
CA TYR A 485 0.32 -24.00 11.62
C TYR A 485 1.19 -23.05 12.44
N SER A 486 0.57 -22.20 13.24
CA SER A 486 1.25 -21.23 14.09
C SER A 486 0.56 -21.04 15.43
N TYR A 487 1.35 -20.77 16.46
CA TYR A 487 0.91 -20.52 17.83
C TYR A 487 1.03 -19.03 18.16
N SER A 488 0.06 -18.48 18.88
CA SER A 488 0.18 -17.11 19.39
C SER A 488 1.25 -17.06 20.50
N MET A 489 1.84 -15.88 20.71
CA MET A 489 2.77 -15.69 21.81
C MET A 489 2.12 -15.96 23.18
N GLU A 490 0.83 -15.69 23.34
CA GLU A 490 0.09 -16.04 24.57
C GLU A 490 0.05 -17.56 24.80
N GLN A 491 -0.19 -18.36 23.76
CA GLN A 491 -0.17 -19.83 23.86
C GLN A 491 1.22 -20.32 24.26
N ILE A 492 2.27 -19.74 23.67
CA ILE A 492 3.67 -20.08 23.95
C ILE A 492 4.03 -19.71 25.39
N ASP A 493 3.72 -18.49 25.85
CA ASP A 493 4.03 -18.03 27.20
C ASP A 493 3.26 -18.83 28.27
N LYS A 494 2.01 -19.18 27.99
CA LYS A 494 1.21 -20.05 28.85
C LYS A 494 1.82 -21.45 28.96
N ALA A 495 2.28 -22.03 27.85
CA ALA A 495 2.95 -23.33 27.84
C ALA A 495 4.27 -23.29 28.63
N LYS A 496 5.08 -22.23 28.47
CA LYS A 496 6.30 -22.01 29.27
C LYS A 496 6.03 -21.97 30.77
N GLY A 497 4.93 -21.35 31.18
CA GLY A 497 4.52 -21.26 32.58
C GLY A 497 3.97 -22.56 33.16
N ALA A 498 3.73 -23.58 32.33
CA ALA A 498 3.16 -24.87 32.72
C ALA A 498 4.22 -25.99 32.63
N ASP A 499 4.09 -26.89 31.65
CA ASP A 499 4.95 -28.05 31.43
C ASP A 499 5.90 -27.88 30.22
N GLY A 500 5.92 -26.70 29.60
CA GLY A 500 6.72 -26.44 28.40
C GLY A 500 6.11 -26.99 27.11
N ILE A 501 4.86 -27.49 27.16
CA ILE A 501 4.21 -28.14 26.03
C ILE A 501 3.08 -27.26 25.51
N VAL A 502 3.12 -26.92 24.22
CA VAL A 502 1.99 -26.28 23.54
C VAL A 502 1.17 -27.34 22.81
N HIS A 503 -0.15 -27.23 22.92
CA HIS A 503 -1.09 -28.13 22.27
C HIS A 503 -1.76 -27.44 21.09
N HIS A 504 -1.80 -28.11 19.95
CA HIS A 504 -2.51 -27.63 18.78
C HIS A 504 -4.02 -27.89 18.91
N ASP A 505 -4.82 -26.82 18.96
CA ASP A 505 -6.26 -26.90 19.27
C ASP A 505 -7.07 -27.77 18.29
N ILE A 506 -6.72 -27.76 17.00
CA ILE A 506 -7.45 -28.50 15.95
C ILE A 506 -6.92 -29.93 15.77
N LEU A 507 -5.61 -30.09 15.58
CA LEU A 507 -5.01 -31.36 15.21
C LEU A 507 -4.60 -32.24 16.40
N GLY A 508 -4.67 -31.70 17.62
CA GLY A 508 -4.47 -32.45 18.86
C GLY A 508 -3.05 -32.95 19.10
N PHE A 509 -2.06 -32.57 18.28
CA PHE A 509 -0.67 -32.85 18.57
C PHE A 509 -0.08 -31.81 19.51
N SER A 510 1.00 -32.20 20.20
CA SER A 510 1.73 -31.35 21.14
C SER A 510 3.16 -31.11 20.64
N GLU A 511 3.70 -29.94 20.95
CA GLU A 511 5.07 -29.56 20.63
C GLU A 511 5.76 -28.96 21.85
N ASP A 512 7.05 -29.24 21.98
CA ASP A 512 7.90 -28.63 23.01
C ASP A 512 8.19 -27.18 22.62
N VAL A 513 8.01 -26.25 23.55
CA VAL A 513 8.27 -24.82 23.31
C VAL A 513 9.74 -24.57 22.98
N ASP A 514 10.68 -25.34 23.50
CA ASP A 514 12.11 -25.20 23.22
C ASP A 514 12.48 -25.65 21.79
N ASP A 515 11.64 -26.50 21.17
CA ASP A 515 11.74 -26.88 19.76
C ASP A 515 11.17 -25.78 18.83
N LEU A 516 10.20 -25.01 19.31
CA LEU A 516 9.52 -23.95 18.56
C LEU A 516 10.27 -22.64 18.61
N LEU A 517 10.76 -22.30 19.79
CA LEU A 517 11.48 -21.07 20.01
C LEU A 517 12.95 -21.26 19.75
N TYR A 518 13.49 -20.23 19.13
CA TYR A 518 14.92 -20.06 19.16
C TYR A 518 15.33 -19.61 20.58
N GLY A 519 15.54 -20.56 21.50
CA GLY A 519 16.01 -20.32 22.86
C GLY A 519 15.38 -21.21 23.92
N GLY A 520 15.77 -22.48 23.96
CA GLY A 520 15.71 -23.29 25.17
C GLY A 520 17.01 -23.08 25.96
N ARG A 521 16.89 -22.62 27.22
CA ARG A 521 17.95 -22.33 28.22
C ARG A 521 19.39 -22.30 27.68
N ASP A 522 19.90 -21.09 27.44
CA ASP A 522 21.34 -20.89 27.61
C ASP A 522 21.61 -20.91 29.12
N ASP A 523 22.15 -22.03 29.63
CA ASP A 523 22.66 -22.15 31.01
C ASP A 523 23.79 -21.12 31.31
N ASP A 524 24.22 -20.34 30.30
CA ASP A 524 25.24 -19.30 30.39
C ASP A 524 24.70 -17.87 30.59
N GLU A 525 23.38 -17.63 30.50
CA GLU A 525 22.79 -16.30 30.78
C GLU A 525 22.62 -15.98 32.28
N GLU A 526 22.88 -16.94 33.19
CA GLU A 526 22.89 -16.70 34.64
C GLU A 526 24.16 -16.01 35.17
N GLU A 527 25.25 -15.90 34.39
CA GLU A 527 26.50 -15.30 34.89
C GLU A 527 26.84 -13.88 34.40
N GLN A 528 26.04 -13.25 33.51
CA GLN A 528 26.28 -11.86 33.12
C GLN A 528 25.02 -11.00 33.12
N GLY A 529 24.84 -10.30 34.24
CA GLY A 529 23.97 -9.16 34.51
C GLY A 529 23.13 -8.60 33.36
N ALA A 530 21.82 -8.82 33.46
CA ALA A 530 20.78 -8.19 32.67
C ALA A 530 20.96 -6.66 32.53
N VAL A 531 21.22 -6.20 31.31
CA VAL A 531 20.95 -4.82 30.88
C VAL A 531 20.24 -4.88 29.53
N GLY A 532 18.94 -4.62 29.55
CA GLY A 532 18.14 -4.60 28.31
C GLY A 532 16.64 -4.56 28.58
N ASN A 533 16.20 -3.61 29.40
CA ASN A 533 14.78 -3.36 29.67
C ASN A 533 14.24 -2.39 28.60
N PRO A 534 13.28 -2.75 27.72
CA PRO A 534 12.45 -1.76 27.08
C PRO A 534 11.21 -1.55 27.97
N HIS A 535 11.19 -0.43 28.70
CA HIS A 535 9.97 0.10 29.28
C HIS A 535 8.87 0.21 28.21
N ARG A 536 7.83 -0.63 28.31
CA ARG A 536 6.50 -0.33 27.79
C ARG A 536 5.60 -0.07 29.00
N GLU A 537 5.13 1.16 29.14
CA GLU A 537 4.07 1.50 30.09
C GLU A 537 2.77 0.74 29.73
N PRO A 538 2.06 0.17 30.70
CA PRO A 538 0.81 -0.55 30.44
C PRO A 538 -0.33 0.45 30.20
N LYS A 539 -0.84 0.52 28.97
CA LYS A 539 -2.18 1.08 28.71
C LYS A 539 -3.21 0.01 28.97
N MET A 540 -3.92 0.14 30.09
CA MET A 540 -5.11 -0.65 30.40
C MET A 540 -6.23 -0.36 29.39
N TYR A 541 -6.67 -1.39 28.66
CA TYR A 541 -8.00 -1.41 28.06
C TYR A 541 -8.77 -2.61 28.62
N GLY A 542 -9.97 -2.31 29.11
CA GLY A 542 -10.81 -3.25 29.86
C GLY A 542 -11.38 -4.37 29.00
N ASN A 543 -11.31 -5.58 29.55
CA ASN A 543 -11.94 -6.80 29.07
C ASN A 543 -13.41 -6.62 28.71
N ARG A 544 -13.78 -6.99 27.47
CA ARG A 544 -15.06 -7.66 27.18
C ARG A 544 -14.82 -8.77 26.16
N ASN A 545 -14.73 -9.99 26.68
CA ASN A 545 -14.75 -11.23 25.90
C ASN A 545 -16.02 -11.30 25.05
N THR A 546 -15.85 -11.39 23.73
CA THR A 546 -16.86 -11.95 22.85
C THR A 546 -16.18 -13.05 22.05
N ILE A 547 -16.50 -14.30 22.39
CA ILE A 547 -16.07 -15.50 21.68
C ILE A 547 -16.88 -15.55 20.38
N ILE A 548 -16.23 -15.42 19.23
CA ILE A 548 -16.84 -15.64 17.92
C ILE A 548 -16.24 -16.94 17.37
N ASN A 549 -17.08 -17.96 17.24
CA ASN A 549 -16.72 -19.23 16.62
C ASN A 549 -16.43 -19.02 15.12
N ALA A 550 -15.35 -19.62 14.63
CA ALA A 550 -15.02 -19.67 13.21
C ALA A 550 -16.11 -20.45 12.45
N GLY A 551 -16.84 -19.74 11.60
CA GLY A 551 -17.83 -20.30 10.68
C GLY A 551 -17.93 -19.39 9.45
N ASP A 552 -17.66 -19.97 8.29
CA ASP A 552 -17.84 -19.45 6.94
C ASP A 552 -17.27 -18.04 6.67
N GLY A 553 -15.93 -17.96 6.68
CA GLY A 553 -15.19 -16.84 6.10
C GLY A 553 -15.20 -16.93 4.58
N ALA A 554 -15.74 -15.90 3.92
CA ALA A 554 -15.67 -15.73 2.48
C ALA A 554 -14.21 -15.80 1.99
N VAL A 555 -13.95 -16.73 1.07
CA VAL A 555 -12.67 -16.87 0.38
C VAL A 555 -12.32 -15.56 -0.34
N ILE A 556 -11.26 -14.89 0.14
CA ILE A 556 -10.75 -13.63 -0.42
C ILE A 556 -9.81 -13.98 -1.56
N ASN A 557 -10.35 -14.18 -2.76
CA ASN A 557 -9.55 -14.18 -3.99
C ASN A 557 -9.59 -12.78 -4.60
N MET A 558 -8.59 -11.95 -4.27
CA MET A 558 -8.14 -10.93 -5.20
C MET A 558 -6.93 -11.48 -5.94
N TYR A 559 -7.20 -12.08 -7.09
CA TYR A 559 -6.15 -12.40 -8.06
C TYR A 559 -5.41 -11.09 -8.40
N GLN A 560 -4.16 -10.99 -7.94
CA GLN A 560 -3.18 -10.15 -8.64
C GLN A 560 -3.06 -10.74 -10.06
N GLY A 561 -3.43 -9.92 -11.04
CA GLY A 561 -3.80 -10.36 -12.39
C GLY A 561 -2.79 -11.30 -13.04
N ALA A 562 -3.30 -12.42 -13.55
CA ALA A 562 -2.85 -12.96 -14.82
C ALA A 562 -3.99 -12.67 -15.80
N ALA A 563 -3.67 -12.00 -16.91
CA ALA A 563 -4.60 -11.81 -18.00
C ALA A 563 -5.04 -13.18 -18.55
N GLY A 564 -6.34 -13.48 -18.52
CA GLY A 564 -6.89 -14.72 -19.05
C GLY A 564 -8.40 -14.79 -18.85
N GLN A 565 -9.11 -14.79 -19.98
CA GLN A 565 -10.56 -14.89 -20.18
C GLN A 565 -11.39 -15.57 -19.07
N LEU A 566 -12.48 -14.89 -18.70
CA LEU A 566 -13.64 -15.44 -17.99
C LEU A 566 -14.27 -16.59 -18.79
N GLN A 567 -14.15 -17.82 -18.30
CA GLN A 567 -15.13 -18.88 -18.54
C GLN A 567 -15.55 -19.45 -17.19
N LEU A 568 -16.84 -19.31 -16.89
CA LEU A 568 -17.52 -19.90 -15.74
C LEU A 568 -17.80 -21.37 -16.09
N GLU A 569 -17.22 -22.31 -15.35
CA GLU A 569 -17.74 -23.67 -15.26
C GLU A 569 -18.21 -23.93 -13.83
N ASP A 570 -19.53 -24.01 -13.69
CA ASP A 570 -20.21 -24.47 -12.48
C ASP A 570 -19.92 -25.96 -12.27
N SER A 571 -19.28 -26.31 -11.15
CA SER A 571 -19.22 -27.69 -10.67
C SER A 571 -19.94 -27.80 -9.33
N VAL A 572 -21.24 -28.09 -9.42
CA VAL A 572 -22.05 -28.57 -8.30
C VAL A 572 -21.76 -30.05 -8.10
N SER A 573 -21.20 -30.41 -6.95
CA SER A 573 -21.05 -31.80 -6.51
C SER A 573 -22.35 -32.26 -5.84
N GLU A 574 -23.30 -32.77 -6.64
CA GLU A 574 -24.43 -33.54 -6.11
C GLU A 574 -24.00 -34.97 -5.81
N THR A 575 -23.94 -35.29 -4.52
CA THR A 575 -23.92 -36.67 -4.03
C THR A 575 -25.23 -37.36 -4.38
N SER A 576 -25.11 -38.41 -5.17
CA SER A 576 -26.16 -39.37 -5.53
C SER A 576 -26.90 -39.93 -4.32
N SER A 577 -28.23 -39.82 -4.31
CA SER A 577 -29.14 -40.74 -3.63
C SER A 577 -30.52 -40.69 -4.29
N ASP A 578 -30.94 -41.85 -4.77
CA ASP A 578 -32.32 -42.26 -5.04
C ASP A 578 -33.07 -41.75 -6.29
N ARG A 579 -32.99 -42.62 -7.30
CA ARG A 579 -34.12 -43.42 -7.81
C ARG A 579 -35.34 -42.70 -8.42
N LEU A 580 -35.53 -43.13 -9.68
CA LEU A 580 -36.78 -43.62 -10.28
C LEU A 580 -37.77 -42.58 -10.83
N ALA A 581 -37.85 -42.65 -12.16
CA ALA A 581 -39.05 -43.03 -12.90
C ALA A 581 -39.73 -41.93 -13.72
N LEU A 582 -39.60 -42.16 -15.04
CA LEU A 582 -40.66 -42.19 -16.04
C LEU A 582 -41.13 -40.87 -16.68
N GLU A 583 -40.99 -40.92 -18.00
CA GLU A 583 -41.59 -40.14 -19.09
C GLU A 583 -40.93 -38.83 -19.52
#